data_AF-A0AAN5B066-F1
#
_entry.id   AF-A0AAN5B066-F1
#
_cell.length_a   1.000
_cell.length_b   1.000
_cell.length_c   1.000
_cell.angle_alpha   90.00
_cell.angle_beta   90.00
_cell.angle_gamma   90.00
#
_symmetry.space_group_name_H-M   'P 1'
#
loop_
_entity.id
_entity.type
_entity.pdbx_description
1 polymer ?
#
loop_
_entity_poly.entity_id
_entity_poly.type
_entity_poly.pdbx_seq_one_letter_code
_entity_poly.pdbx_strand_id
1 'polypeptide(L)'
;MSRIRTAMDTGIDPIHVAQSMRNALVSWFGQPGIWAQRSQQLDSMAGPVMEEPSMARLRDDVAQRTAAVQALHDQVRQIEIDLIKQYAYPMARHVSMLLASGEAMPEGAVSKLRSEGDPDDTHGKVFEVRLAGRPLSDGQPAPSLYVHFHTEKVVDTGAIATISPEDLAAVHVKTAEQCGRGKNWESINAAILGPVHRGPLTDQVLLDLQKRMKR
;
A
#
# COMPACT_ATOMS: atom_id res chain seq x y z
N MET A 1 6.82 -13.07 -19.54
CA MET A 1 6.79 -12.08 -18.44
C MET A 1 6.01 -10.86 -18.92
N SER A 2 5.00 -10.40 -18.17
CA SER A 2 4.13 -9.27 -18.53
C SER A 2 4.93 -7.97 -18.68
N ARG A 3 4.59 -7.11 -19.68
CA ARG A 3 5.19 -5.77 -19.87
C ARG A 3 5.13 -4.89 -18.62
N ILE A 4 4.15 -5.14 -17.75
CA ILE A 4 3.98 -4.46 -16.46
C ILE A 4 5.15 -4.81 -15.51
N ARG A 5 5.55 -6.09 -15.47
CA ARG A 5 6.65 -6.55 -14.62
C ARG A 5 7.99 -5.97 -15.10
N THR A 6 8.19 -5.94 -16.42
CA THR A 6 9.37 -5.30 -17.03
C THR A 6 9.46 -3.79 -16.76
N ALA A 7 8.32 -3.07 -16.71
CA ALA A 7 8.31 -1.66 -16.33
C ALA A 7 8.65 -1.44 -14.84
N MET A 8 8.26 -2.37 -13.96
CA MET A 8 8.68 -2.31 -12.54
C MET A 8 10.16 -2.59 -12.35
N ASP A 9 10.74 -3.48 -13.14
CA ASP A 9 12.19 -3.75 -13.12
C ASP A 9 13.01 -2.50 -13.51
N THR A 10 12.37 -1.51 -14.16
CA THR A 10 12.97 -0.19 -14.47
C THR A 10 12.77 0.86 -13.36
N GLY A 11 12.20 0.49 -12.21
CA GLY A 11 12.04 1.38 -11.05
C GLY A 11 10.86 2.36 -11.14
N ILE A 12 9.88 2.09 -12.01
CA ILE A 12 8.66 2.91 -12.08
C ILE A 12 7.77 2.59 -10.87
N ASP A 13 7.30 3.63 -10.19
CA ASP A 13 6.41 3.51 -9.05
C ASP A 13 5.09 2.79 -9.45
N PRO A 14 4.73 1.70 -8.74
CA PRO A 14 3.53 0.91 -9.04
C PRO A 14 2.22 1.70 -8.96
N ILE A 15 2.14 2.76 -8.14
CA ILE A 15 0.97 3.64 -8.07
C ILE A 15 0.76 4.35 -9.41
N HIS A 16 1.82 4.83 -10.07
CA HIS A 16 1.69 5.49 -11.38
C HIS A 16 1.24 4.52 -12.47
N VAL A 17 1.75 3.30 -12.44
CA VAL A 17 1.35 2.22 -13.36
C VAL A 17 -0.13 1.88 -13.17
N ALA A 18 -0.56 1.66 -11.92
CA ALA A 18 -1.94 1.39 -11.59
C ALA A 18 -2.87 2.55 -11.93
N GLN A 19 -2.44 3.79 -11.70
CA GLN A 19 -3.20 4.97 -12.08
C GLN A 19 -3.43 5.03 -13.59
N SER A 20 -2.42 4.69 -14.39
CA SER A 20 -2.54 4.63 -15.84
C SER A 20 -3.55 3.56 -16.28
N MET A 21 -3.53 2.38 -15.65
CA MET A 21 -4.52 1.31 -15.88
C MET A 21 -5.94 1.74 -15.49
N ARG A 22 -6.10 2.36 -14.31
CA ARG A 22 -7.39 2.90 -13.86
C ARG A 22 -7.93 3.94 -14.81
N ASN A 23 -7.09 4.89 -15.24
CA ASN A 23 -7.48 5.92 -16.19
C ASN A 23 -7.94 5.32 -17.52
N ALA A 24 -7.27 4.28 -18.00
CA ALA A 24 -7.71 3.54 -19.18
C ALA A 24 -9.09 2.92 -18.92
N LEU A 25 -9.28 2.13 -17.87
CA LEU A 25 -10.60 1.53 -17.57
C LEU A 25 -11.70 2.59 -17.44
N VAL A 26 -11.43 3.71 -16.77
CA VAL A 26 -12.36 4.83 -16.64
C VAL A 26 -12.69 5.47 -17.99
N SER A 27 -11.71 5.60 -18.88
CA SER A 27 -11.95 6.15 -20.22
C SER A 27 -12.83 5.25 -21.08
N TRP A 28 -12.71 3.93 -20.96
CA TRP A 28 -13.47 2.97 -21.77
C TRP A 28 -14.84 2.65 -21.16
N PHE A 29 -14.91 2.53 -19.84
CA PHE A 29 -16.06 1.99 -19.13
C PHE A 29 -16.62 2.94 -18.06
N GLY A 30 -16.04 4.12 -17.84
CA GLY A 30 -16.50 5.05 -16.81
C GLY A 30 -16.03 4.68 -15.40
N GLN A 31 -16.49 5.44 -14.42
CA GLN A 31 -16.05 5.30 -13.03
C GLN A 31 -16.44 3.93 -12.44
N PRO A 32 -15.61 3.35 -11.54
CA PRO A 32 -15.99 2.15 -10.80
C PRO A 32 -17.37 2.30 -10.15
N GLY A 33 -18.20 1.25 -10.22
CA GLY A 33 -19.55 1.25 -9.66
C GLY A 33 -20.63 2.00 -10.47
N ILE A 34 -20.28 2.77 -11.51
CA ILE A 34 -21.27 3.51 -12.32
C ILE A 34 -22.29 2.56 -12.97
N TRP A 35 -21.84 1.39 -13.42
CA TRP A 35 -22.71 0.40 -14.05
C TRP A 35 -23.54 -0.36 -13.04
N ALA A 36 -23.03 -0.62 -11.83
CA ALA A 36 -23.80 -1.21 -10.76
C ALA A 36 -24.97 -0.29 -10.36
N GLN A 37 -24.70 1.02 -10.25
CA GLN A 37 -25.73 2.02 -10.01
C GLN A 37 -26.78 2.04 -11.14
N ARG A 38 -26.35 2.00 -12.41
CA ARG A 38 -27.26 1.97 -13.57
C ARG A 38 -28.08 0.68 -13.64
N SER A 39 -27.49 -0.47 -13.29
CA SER A 39 -28.20 -1.75 -13.20
C SER A 39 -29.27 -1.69 -12.13
N GLN A 40 -28.93 -1.18 -10.94
CA GLN A 40 -29.91 -0.99 -9.87
C GLN A 40 -31.04 -0.04 -10.26
N GLN A 41 -30.72 1.04 -10.98
CA GLN A 41 -31.73 1.94 -11.53
C GLN A 41 -32.68 1.21 -12.49
N LEU A 42 -32.13 0.41 -13.42
CA LEU A 42 -32.92 -0.40 -14.35
C LEU A 42 -33.82 -1.41 -13.60
N ASP A 43 -33.31 -2.04 -12.54
CA ASP A 43 -34.06 -3.00 -11.72
C ASP A 43 -35.21 -2.34 -10.95
N SER A 44 -35.09 -1.06 -10.63
CA SER A 44 -36.14 -0.28 -9.95
C SER A 44 -37.22 0.27 -10.88
N MET A 45 -37.07 0.15 -12.19
CA MET A 45 -38.06 0.62 -13.15
C MET A 45 -39.27 -0.33 -13.20
N ALA A 46 -40.47 0.24 -13.29
CA ALA A 46 -41.72 -0.51 -13.41
C ALA A 46 -42.50 -0.08 -14.66
N GLY A 47 -43.38 -0.96 -15.15
CA GLY A 47 -44.30 -0.68 -16.26
C GLY A 47 -44.42 -1.86 -17.24
N PRO A 48 -45.41 -1.81 -18.15
CA PRO A 48 -45.73 -2.95 -19.03
C PRO A 48 -44.56 -3.43 -19.88
N VAL A 49 -43.72 -2.51 -20.34
CA VAL A 49 -42.51 -2.81 -21.12
C VAL A 49 -41.50 -3.61 -20.28
N MET A 50 -41.38 -3.31 -18.98
CA MET A 50 -40.44 -4.00 -18.08
C MET A 50 -40.84 -5.44 -17.75
N GLU A 51 -42.10 -5.81 -18.01
CA GLU A 51 -42.63 -7.17 -17.82
C GLU A 51 -42.47 -8.05 -19.08
N GLU A 52 -42.01 -7.48 -20.20
CA GLU A 52 -41.75 -8.25 -21.41
C GLU A 52 -40.57 -9.22 -21.24
N PRO A 53 -40.64 -10.47 -21.76
CA PRO A 53 -39.53 -11.43 -21.69
C PRO A 53 -38.22 -10.93 -22.30
N SER A 54 -38.31 -10.07 -23.32
CA SER A 54 -37.18 -9.38 -23.95
C SER A 54 -36.42 -8.48 -22.95
N MET A 55 -37.15 -7.79 -22.08
CA MET A 55 -36.59 -6.92 -21.05
C MET A 55 -35.98 -7.68 -19.88
N ALA A 56 -36.52 -8.85 -19.53
CA ALA A 56 -35.87 -9.75 -18.59
C ALA A 56 -34.47 -10.17 -19.08
N ARG A 57 -34.36 -10.61 -20.34
CA ARG A 57 -33.08 -10.99 -20.94
C ARG A 57 -32.09 -9.83 -21.01
N LEU A 58 -32.56 -8.63 -21.36
CA LEU A 58 -31.70 -7.44 -21.42
C LEU A 58 -31.15 -7.07 -20.03
N ARG A 59 -31.95 -7.20 -18.96
CA ARG A 59 -31.49 -6.98 -17.59
C ARG A 59 -30.38 -7.96 -17.21
N ASP A 60 -30.55 -9.24 -17.52
CA ASP A 60 -29.53 -10.25 -17.28
C ASP A 60 -28.22 -9.95 -18.03
N ASP A 61 -28.32 -9.56 -19.31
CA ASP A 61 -27.16 -9.18 -20.13
C ASP A 61 -26.44 -7.94 -19.55
N VAL A 62 -27.19 -6.94 -19.08
CA VAL A 62 -26.64 -5.74 -18.44
C VAL A 62 -25.98 -6.08 -17.11
N ALA A 63 -26.60 -6.91 -16.28
CA ALA A 63 -26.05 -7.35 -15.00
C ALA A 63 -24.74 -8.12 -15.20
N GLN A 64 -24.69 -9.05 -16.17
CA GLN A 64 -23.49 -9.81 -16.49
C GLN A 64 -22.35 -8.89 -16.96
N ARG A 65 -22.63 -7.94 -17.86
CA ARG A 65 -21.63 -6.99 -18.35
C ARG A 65 -21.14 -6.06 -17.25
N THR A 66 -22.04 -5.61 -16.39
CA THR A 66 -21.72 -4.78 -15.22
C THR A 66 -20.77 -5.51 -14.29
N ALA A 67 -21.05 -6.78 -13.97
CA ALA A 67 -20.19 -7.61 -13.16
C ALA A 67 -18.80 -7.81 -13.80
N ALA A 68 -18.74 -8.03 -15.12
CA ALA A 68 -17.48 -8.18 -15.84
C ALA A 68 -16.63 -6.89 -15.81
N VAL A 69 -17.24 -5.72 -15.98
CA VAL A 69 -16.52 -4.43 -15.88
C VAL A 69 -16.02 -4.19 -14.45
N GLN A 70 -16.83 -4.49 -13.43
CA GLN A 70 -16.40 -4.36 -12.04
C GLN A 70 -15.21 -5.29 -11.74
N ALA A 71 -15.25 -6.53 -12.22
CA ALA A 71 -14.15 -7.48 -12.06
C ALA A 71 -12.83 -6.98 -12.67
N LEU A 72 -12.86 -6.21 -13.77
CA LEU A 72 -11.66 -5.58 -14.33
C LEU A 72 -11.09 -4.49 -13.42
N HIS A 73 -11.94 -3.66 -12.83
CA HIS A 73 -11.49 -2.65 -11.85
C HIS A 73 -10.89 -3.31 -10.61
N ASP A 74 -11.51 -4.37 -10.11
CA ASP A 74 -11.02 -5.13 -8.96
C ASP A 74 -9.69 -5.81 -9.28
N GLN A 75 -9.53 -6.35 -10.50
CA GLN A 75 -8.28 -6.92 -10.96
C GLN A 75 -7.14 -5.89 -11.01
N VAL A 76 -7.39 -4.67 -11.51
CA VAL A 76 -6.39 -3.60 -11.50
C VAL A 76 -5.99 -3.22 -10.08
N ARG A 77 -6.96 -3.16 -9.15
CA ARG A 77 -6.68 -2.91 -7.73
C ARG A 77 -5.83 -4.01 -7.10
N GLN A 78 -6.13 -5.28 -7.42
CA GLN A 78 -5.36 -6.41 -6.91
C GLN A 78 -3.92 -6.39 -7.45
N ILE A 79 -3.76 -6.10 -8.75
CA ILE A 79 -2.44 -5.90 -9.36
C ILE A 79 -1.71 -4.78 -8.63
N GLU A 80 -2.31 -3.59 -8.47
CA GLU A 80 -1.70 -2.45 -7.76
C GLU A 80 -1.15 -2.86 -6.37
N ILE A 81 -1.95 -3.56 -5.57
CA ILE A 81 -1.55 -4.03 -4.23
C ILE A 81 -0.35 -4.98 -4.32
N ASP A 82 -0.39 -5.97 -5.22
CA ASP A 82 0.69 -6.96 -5.35
C ASP A 82 1.98 -6.33 -5.85
N LEU A 83 1.89 -5.35 -6.75
CA LEU A 83 3.05 -4.59 -7.23
C LEU A 83 3.64 -3.75 -6.10
N ILE A 84 2.81 -3.09 -5.29
CA ILE A 84 3.25 -2.30 -4.13
C ILE A 84 4.00 -3.18 -3.12
N LYS A 85 3.47 -4.37 -2.79
CA LYS A 85 4.10 -5.32 -1.86
C LYS A 85 5.49 -5.77 -2.33
N GLN A 86 5.70 -5.87 -3.64
CA GLN A 86 6.95 -6.35 -4.24
C GLN A 86 7.90 -5.21 -4.66
N TYR A 87 7.51 -3.96 -4.44
CA TYR A 87 8.27 -2.84 -4.98
C TYR A 87 9.62 -2.67 -4.25
N ALA A 88 10.70 -2.65 -5.02
CA ALA A 88 12.06 -2.57 -4.48
C ALA A 88 12.36 -1.24 -3.76
N TYR A 89 11.59 -0.18 -4.02
CA TYR A 89 11.83 1.16 -3.47
C TYR A 89 10.61 1.67 -2.68
N PRO A 90 10.23 1.00 -1.57
CA PRO A 90 9.03 1.34 -0.84
C PRO A 90 9.10 2.76 -0.25
N MET A 91 7.95 3.42 -0.17
CA MET A 91 7.80 4.79 0.33
C MET A 91 6.65 4.85 1.33
N ALA A 92 6.58 5.93 2.11
CA ALA A 92 5.52 6.16 3.10
C ALA A 92 4.10 5.96 2.52
N ARG A 93 3.85 6.46 1.30
CA ARG A 93 2.55 6.29 0.61
C ARG A 93 2.19 4.83 0.31
N HIS A 94 3.18 3.97 0.04
CA HIS A 94 2.95 2.54 -0.18
C HIS A 94 2.47 1.87 1.11
N VAL A 95 3.14 2.18 2.23
CA VAL A 95 2.73 1.68 3.55
C VAL A 95 1.35 2.19 3.93
N SER A 96 1.05 3.46 3.66
CA SER A 96 -0.29 4.04 3.86
C SER A 96 -1.36 3.22 3.16
N MET A 97 -1.18 2.95 1.87
CA MET A 97 -2.14 2.19 1.08
C MET A 97 -2.33 0.78 1.64
N LEU A 98 -1.24 0.07 1.94
CA LEU A 98 -1.30 -1.29 2.47
C LEU A 98 -1.99 -1.35 3.85
N LEU A 99 -1.72 -0.39 4.73
CA LEU A 99 -2.37 -0.32 6.05
C LEU A 99 -3.87 0.01 5.92
N ALA A 100 -4.22 0.93 5.02
CA ALA A 100 -5.60 1.36 4.78
C ALA A 100 -6.43 0.24 4.14
N SER A 101 -5.85 -0.57 3.25
CA SER A 101 -6.53 -1.72 2.64
C SER A 101 -6.51 -2.98 3.50
N GLY A 102 -5.79 -2.98 4.62
CA GLY A 102 -5.63 -4.17 5.47
C GLY A 102 -4.69 -5.23 4.87
N GLU A 103 -3.88 -4.85 3.89
CA GLU A 103 -2.95 -5.72 3.16
C GLU A 103 -1.58 -5.84 3.82
N ALA A 104 -1.29 -4.99 4.81
CA ALA A 104 -0.16 -5.16 5.72
C ALA A 104 -0.52 -4.75 7.14
N MET A 105 0.07 -5.43 8.13
CA MET A 105 -0.11 -5.13 9.55
C MET A 105 1.25 -5.15 10.27
N PRO A 106 1.42 -4.35 11.35
CA PRO A 106 2.53 -4.51 12.26
C PRO A 106 2.61 -5.95 12.78
N GLU A 107 3.81 -6.51 12.77
CA GLU A 107 4.09 -7.85 13.28
C GLU A 107 5.15 -7.76 14.38
N GLY A 108 4.80 -8.23 15.58
CA GLY A 108 5.69 -8.23 16.72
C GLY A 108 5.85 -6.85 17.39
N ALA A 109 6.84 -6.76 18.28
CA ALA A 109 7.14 -5.54 19.03
C ALA A 109 8.06 -4.59 18.25
N VAL A 110 8.04 -3.31 18.65
CA VAL A 110 9.03 -2.33 18.21
C VAL A 110 10.42 -2.81 18.59
N SER A 111 11.33 -2.84 17.63
CA SER A 111 12.72 -3.21 17.84
C SER A 111 13.60 -1.97 17.89
N LYS A 112 14.39 -1.79 18.95
CA LYS A 112 15.47 -0.80 18.96
C LYS A 112 16.60 -1.28 18.06
N LEU A 113 17.10 -0.43 17.19
CA LEU A 113 18.32 -0.71 16.43
C LEU A 113 19.53 -0.15 17.17
N ARG A 114 20.51 -1.01 17.47
CA ARG A 114 21.73 -0.63 18.19
C ARG A 114 22.46 0.50 17.45
N SER A 115 22.70 1.58 18.17
CA SER A 115 23.45 2.75 17.72
C SER A 115 24.53 3.11 18.74
N GLU A 116 25.60 3.75 18.29
CA GLU A 116 26.66 4.22 19.18
C GLU A 116 26.12 5.31 20.12
N GLY A 117 26.38 5.16 21.42
CA GLY A 117 25.88 6.08 22.45
C GLY A 117 24.48 5.77 22.98
N ASP A 118 23.89 4.62 22.62
CA ASP A 118 22.65 4.15 23.24
C ASP A 118 22.85 3.88 24.74
N PRO A 119 21.96 4.37 25.64
CA PRO A 119 22.12 4.17 27.08
C PRO A 119 21.95 2.71 27.54
N ASP A 120 21.01 1.98 26.94
CA ASP A 120 20.69 0.60 27.27
C ASP A 120 19.97 -0.08 26.08
N ASP A 121 19.44 -1.30 26.27
CA ASP A 121 18.80 -2.08 25.22
C ASP A 121 17.38 -1.60 24.83
N THR A 122 16.72 -0.74 25.62
CA THR A 122 15.37 -0.21 25.32
C THR A 122 15.36 1.27 24.96
N HIS A 123 16.40 2.02 25.34
CA HIS A 123 16.56 3.44 25.02
C HIS A 123 17.50 3.64 23.84
N GLY A 124 17.05 4.40 22.85
CA GLY A 124 17.86 4.76 21.69
C GLY A 124 17.22 5.84 20.83
N LYS A 125 17.81 6.05 19.65
CA LYS A 125 17.27 7.00 18.66
C LYS A 125 16.74 6.36 17.38
N VAL A 126 16.94 5.06 17.20
CA VAL A 126 16.60 4.37 15.96
C VAL A 126 15.79 3.12 16.30
N PHE A 127 14.63 3.01 15.66
CA PHE A 127 13.67 1.94 15.92
C PHE A 127 13.12 1.38 14.62
N GLU A 128 12.70 0.14 14.67
CA GLU A 128 12.14 -0.60 13.54
C GLU A 128 10.81 -1.25 13.94
N VAL A 129 9.82 -1.15 13.06
CA VAL A 129 8.59 -1.93 13.10
C VAL A 129 8.49 -2.75 11.84
N ARG A 130 8.41 -4.07 12.00
CA ARG A 130 8.15 -4.99 10.89
C ARG A 130 6.68 -4.94 10.49
N LEU A 131 6.41 -4.88 9.20
CA LEU A 131 5.10 -5.02 8.60
C LEU A 131 5.02 -6.35 7.85
N ALA A 132 4.13 -7.22 8.29
CA ALA A 132 3.77 -8.44 7.58
C ALA A 132 2.69 -8.13 6.55
N GLY A 133 2.98 -8.45 5.28
CA GLY A 133 2.01 -8.36 4.20
C GLY A 133 1.14 -9.61 4.12
N ARG A 134 -0.13 -9.45 3.72
CA ARG A 134 -0.94 -10.57 3.24
C ARG A 134 -0.30 -11.19 2.00
N PRO A 135 -0.52 -12.49 1.74
CA PRO A 135 -0.07 -13.13 0.51
C PRO A 135 -0.42 -12.32 -0.74
N LEU A 136 0.37 -12.49 -1.79
CA LEU A 136 0.06 -11.98 -3.13
C LEU A 136 -1.19 -12.68 -3.67
N SER A 137 -1.80 -12.14 -4.72
CA SER A 137 -3.01 -12.72 -5.32
C SER A 137 -2.83 -14.13 -5.87
N ASP A 138 -1.60 -14.52 -6.19
CA ASP A 138 -1.24 -15.88 -6.60
C ASP A 138 -0.98 -16.84 -5.43
N GLY A 139 -1.19 -16.38 -4.20
CA GLY A 139 -1.01 -17.14 -2.96
C GLY A 139 0.43 -17.19 -2.45
N GLN A 140 1.41 -16.61 -3.16
CA GLN A 140 2.78 -16.57 -2.68
C GLN A 140 2.92 -15.62 -1.46
N PRO A 141 3.84 -15.91 -0.52
CA PRO A 141 4.12 -15.00 0.58
C PRO A 141 4.61 -13.63 0.06
N ALA A 142 4.07 -12.55 0.61
CA ALA A 142 4.58 -11.21 0.33
C ALA A 142 5.84 -10.93 1.18
N PRO A 143 6.85 -10.24 0.65
CA PRO A 143 8.02 -9.85 1.45
C PRO A 143 7.61 -8.84 2.53
N SER A 144 8.26 -8.93 3.70
CA SER A 144 8.04 -7.96 4.77
C SER A 144 8.61 -6.59 4.42
N LEU A 145 7.91 -5.55 4.87
CA LEU A 145 8.41 -4.18 4.89
C LEU A 145 8.79 -3.79 6.32
N TYR A 146 9.65 -2.80 6.46
CA TYR A 146 10.16 -2.34 7.75
C TYR A 146 10.05 -0.82 7.81
N VAL A 147 9.37 -0.30 8.83
CA VAL A 147 9.27 1.14 9.08
C VAL A 147 10.33 1.51 10.09
N HIS A 148 11.26 2.38 9.68
CA HIS A 148 12.38 2.85 10.48
C HIS A 148 12.12 4.26 10.99
N PHE A 149 12.11 4.40 12.31
CA PHE A 149 11.94 5.66 13.01
C PHE A 149 13.29 6.18 13.48
N HIS A 150 13.53 7.47 13.24
CA HIS A 150 14.64 8.22 13.80
C HIS A 150 14.04 9.30 14.69
N THR A 151 14.44 9.34 15.95
CA THR A 151 13.95 10.29 16.94
C THR A 151 14.98 11.38 17.19
N GLU A 152 14.52 12.60 17.47
CA GLU A 152 15.39 13.73 17.79
C GLU A 152 16.19 13.48 19.08
N LYS A 153 15.52 12.87 20.06
CA LYS A 153 16.03 12.57 21.40
C LYS A 153 16.01 11.07 21.65
N VAL A 154 16.78 10.64 22.64
CA VAL A 154 16.73 9.25 23.11
C VAL A 154 15.35 9.02 23.74
N VAL A 155 14.67 7.96 23.30
CA VAL A 155 13.36 7.54 23.83
C VAL A 155 13.38 6.05 24.11
N ASP A 156 12.40 5.57 24.88
CA ASP A 156 12.16 4.15 25.11
C ASP A 156 11.43 3.50 23.92
N THR A 157 11.65 2.21 23.67
CA THR A 157 10.97 1.43 22.61
C THR A 157 9.44 1.52 22.69
N GLY A 158 8.87 1.55 23.89
CA GLY A 158 7.43 1.68 24.11
C GLY A 158 6.87 3.02 23.66
N ALA A 159 7.68 4.08 23.62
CA ALA A 159 7.25 5.42 23.22
C ALA A 159 6.88 5.50 21.74
N ILE A 160 7.42 4.63 20.88
CA ILE A 160 7.18 4.68 19.42
C ILE A 160 5.71 4.48 19.05
N ALA A 161 4.95 3.73 19.87
CA ALA A 161 3.52 3.54 19.65
C ALA A 161 2.69 4.82 19.89
N THR A 162 3.28 5.87 20.46
CA THR A 162 2.62 7.15 20.81
C THR A 162 3.45 8.38 20.47
N ILE A 163 4.62 8.22 19.85
CA ILE A 163 5.53 9.33 19.55
C ILE A 163 4.89 10.32 18.59
N SER A 164 5.10 11.60 18.85
CA SER A 164 4.54 12.67 18.02
C SER A 164 5.39 12.89 16.75
N PRO A 165 4.79 13.30 15.62
CA PRO A 165 5.55 13.64 14.42
C PRO A 165 6.71 14.61 14.65
N GLU A 166 6.54 15.60 15.53
CA GLU A 166 7.57 16.61 15.84
C GLU A 166 8.78 16.08 16.61
N ASP A 167 8.67 14.92 17.25
CA ASP A 167 9.80 14.27 17.95
C ASP A 167 10.58 13.32 17.01
N LEU A 168 10.16 13.21 15.75
CA LEU A 168 10.79 12.37 14.73
C LEU A 168 11.70 13.21 13.83
N ALA A 169 12.98 12.88 13.84
CA ALA A 169 13.95 13.43 12.90
C ALA A 169 13.71 12.90 11.47
N ALA A 170 13.28 11.63 11.36
CA ALA A 170 12.91 11.04 10.09
C ALA A 170 12.12 9.74 10.26
N VAL A 171 11.28 9.41 9.28
CA VAL A 171 10.72 8.06 9.11
C VAL A 171 10.89 7.59 7.68
N HIS A 172 11.22 6.32 7.50
CA HIS A 172 11.37 5.74 6.16
C HIS A 172 11.05 4.25 6.14
N VAL A 173 10.84 3.71 4.94
CA VAL A 173 10.43 2.32 4.72
C VAL A 173 11.57 1.58 4.03
N LYS A 174 11.79 0.32 4.44
CA LYS A 174 12.77 -0.59 3.85
C LYS A 174 12.12 -1.92 3.50
N THR A 175 12.67 -2.59 2.49
CA THR A 175 12.46 -4.02 2.27
C THR A 175 13.38 -4.84 3.18
N ALA A 176 13.09 -6.13 3.34
CA ALA A 176 13.96 -7.05 4.08
C ALA A 176 15.42 -7.04 3.57
N GLU A 177 15.62 -6.94 2.27
CA GLU A 177 16.94 -6.91 1.63
C GLU A 177 17.72 -5.60 1.93
N GLN A 178 17.00 -4.53 2.25
CA GLN A 178 17.58 -3.22 2.58
C GLN A 178 17.93 -3.12 4.08
N CYS A 179 17.27 -3.91 4.93
CA CYS A 179 17.62 -4.00 6.34
C CYS A 179 19.02 -4.58 6.53
N GLY A 180 19.79 -4.03 7.47
CA GLY A 180 21.15 -4.53 7.80
C GLY A 180 22.29 -4.07 6.87
N ARG A 181 22.01 -3.37 5.77
CA ARG A 181 23.07 -2.88 4.84
C ARG A 181 23.78 -1.59 5.28
N GLY A 182 23.34 -0.95 6.37
CA GLY A 182 24.01 0.17 7.04
C GLY A 182 24.48 1.29 6.09
N LYS A 183 25.70 1.80 6.31
CA LYS A 183 26.32 2.88 5.53
C LYS A 183 26.50 2.54 4.04
N ASN A 184 26.64 1.26 3.69
CA ASN A 184 26.78 0.85 2.29
C ASN A 184 25.49 1.09 1.50
N TRP A 185 24.33 0.89 2.12
CA TRP A 185 23.05 1.22 1.49
C TRP A 185 22.87 2.72 1.32
N GLU A 186 23.20 3.53 2.32
CA GLU A 186 23.11 4.99 2.23
C GLU A 186 23.99 5.55 1.10
N SER A 187 25.22 5.05 0.96
CA SER A 187 26.14 5.45 -0.11
C SER A 187 25.65 5.03 -1.50
N ILE A 188 25.16 3.79 -1.66
CA ILE A 188 24.62 3.30 -2.94
C ILE A 188 23.34 4.07 -3.31
N ASN A 189 22.48 4.34 -2.33
CA ASN A 189 21.22 5.04 -2.56
C ASN A 189 21.47 6.51 -2.92
N ALA A 190 22.37 7.19 -2.19
CA ALA A 190 22.80 8.56 -2.50
C ALA A 190 23.36 8.69 -3.93
N ALA A 191 24.09 7.67 -4.41
CA ALA A 191 24.70 7.67 -5.74
C ALA A 191 23.73 7.34 -6.89
N ILE A 192 22.69 6.55 -6.65
CA ILE A 192 21.83 5.99 -7.72
C ILE A 192 20.42 6.61 -7.72
N LEU A 193 19.87 6.93 -6.54
CA LEU A 193 18.47 7.33 -6.36
C LEU A 193 18.32 8.72 -5.72
N GLY A 194 19.43 9.42 -5.46
CA GLY A 194 19.47 10.69 -4.72
C GLY A 194 19.49 10.50 -3.20
N PRO A 195 19.50 11.59 -2.40
CA PRO A 195 19.38 11.50 -0.95
C PRO A 195 18.20 10.60 -0.63
N VAL A 196 18.33 9.71 0.37
CA VAL A 196 17.22 8.85 0.82
C VAL A 196 16.03 9.78 1.07
N HIS A 197 15.09 9.88 0.12
CA HIS A 197 13.99 10.83 0.21
C HIS A 197 13.00 10.25 1.21
N ARG A 198 13.30 10.56 2.47
CA ARG A 198 12.44 10.36 3.62
C ARG A 198 11.43 11.48 3.60
N GLY A 199 10.43 11.36 2.74
CA GLY A 199 9.19 12.09 3.01
C GLY A 199 8.70 11.62 4.37
N PRO A 200 8.30 12.52 5.29
CA PRO A 200 7.69 12.09 6.54
C PRO A 200 6.57 11.10 6.18
N LEU A 201 6.38 10.05 6.99
CA LEU A 201 5.05 9.48 7.07
C LEU A 201 4.14 10.68 7.35
N THR A 202 3.21 10.97 6.45
CA THR A 202 2.21 11.99 6.76
C THR A 202 1.62 11.62 8.11
N ASP A 203 1.29 12.58 8.96
CA ASP A 203 0.81 12.33 10.32
C ASP A 203 -0.28 11.25 10.36
N GLN A 204 -1.16 11.23 9.36
CA GLN A 204 -2.18 10.21 9.19
C GLN A 204 -1.64 8.77 9.13
N VAL A 205 -0.53 8.52 8.42
CA VAL A 205 0.05 7.18 8.28
C VAL A 205 0.78 6.77 9.55
N LEU A 206 1.44 7.72 10.23
CA LEU A 206 2.00 7.48 11.55
C LEU A 206 0.89 7.07 12.53
N LEU A 207 -0.22 7.83 12.56
CA LEU A 207 -1.37 7.53 13.40
C LEU A 207 -1.98 6.17 13.07
N ASP A 208 -2.14 5.84 11.78
CA ASP A 208 -2.72 4.57 11.37
C ASP A 208 -1.83 3.37 11.71
N LEU A 209 -0.52 3.54 11.63
CA LEU A 209 0.46 2.57 12.09
C LEU A 209 0.38 2.38 13.61
N GLN A 210 0.43 3.47 14.37
CA GLN A 210 0.36 3.46 15.85
C GLN A 210 -0.94 2.84 16.38
N LYS A 211 -2.09 3.11 15.75
CA LYS A 211 -3.37 2.47 16.10
C LYS A 211 -3.32 0.94 15.99
N ARG A 212 -2.51 0.41 15.07
CA ARG A 212 -2.37 -1.03 14.81
C ARG A 212 -1.28 -1.67 15.68
N MET A 213 -0.32 -0.89 16.16
CA MET A 213 0.70 -1.36 17.12
C MET A 213 0.16 -1.58 18.53
N LYS A 214 -0.91 -0.88 18.92
CA LYS A 214 -1.56 -0.98 20.25
C LYS A 214 -2.52 -2.17 20.39
N ARG A 215 -2.53 -3.10 19.43
CA ARG A 215 -3.42 -4.28 19.42
C ARG A 215 -2.61 -5.55 19.64
#